data_AF-A0A3D0M6H1-F1
#
_entry.id   AF-A0A3D0M6H1-F1
#
_cell.length_a   1.000
_cell.length_b   1.000
_cell.length_c   1.000
_cell.angle_alpha   90.00
_cell.angle_beta   90.00
_cell.angle_gamma   90.00
#
_symmetry.space_group_name_H-M   'P 1'
#
loop_
_entity.id
_entity.type
_entity.pdbx_description
1 polymer ?
#
loop_
_entity_poly.entity_id
_entity_poly.type
_entity_poly.pdbx_seq_one_letter_code
_entity_poly.pdbx_strand_id
1 'polypeptide(L)' 'FDYQSLILEAILKQAQDNMAQDPYLYFEEYQDSIKECFNQRSFYLAPDGLVIYYQQYEIAPYSTGIAEFTIPNL' A
#
# COMPACT_ATOMS: atom_id res chain seq x y z
N PHE A 1 3.79 -6.77 -20.42
CA PHE A 1 3.82 -5.56 -19.58
C PHE A 1 3.62 -6.01 -18.16
N ASP A 2 4.57 -5.71 -17.26
CA ASP A 2 4.52 -6.13 -15.86
C ASP A 2 3.91 -5.03 -15.01
N TYR A 3 2.57 -5.05 -14.91
CA TYR A 3 1.83 -4.04 -14.17
C TYR A 3 1.95 -4.21 -12.65
N GLN A 4 2.25 -5.44 -12.17
CA GLN A 4 2.32 -5.71 -10.73
C GLN A 4 3.55 -5.03 -10.14
N SER A 5 4.69 -5.13 -10.82
CA SER A 5 5.92 -4.44 -10.40
C SER A 5 5.71 -2.92 -10.35
N LEU A 6 5.04 -2.32 -11.33
CA LEU A 6 4.74 -0.88 -11.32
C LEU A 6 3.85 -0.46 -10.14
N ILE A 7 2.82 -1.25 -9.83
CA ILE A 7 1.95 -1.00 -8.68
C ILE A 7 2.73 -1.12 -7.37
N LEU A 8 3.51 -2.20 -7.21
CA LEU A 8 4.31 -2.42 -6.01
C LEU A 8 5.36 -1.33 -5.79
N GLU A 9 6.04 -0.87 -6.84
CA GLU A 9 6.98 0.24 -6.78
C GLU A 9 6.29 1.53 -6.30
N ALA A 10 5.10 1.83 -6.83
CA ALA A 10 4.33 3.00 -6.43
C ALA A 10 3.83 2.92 -4.98
N ILE A 11 3.38 1.74 -4.53
CA ILE A 11 2.97 1.48 -3.14
C ILE A 11 4.17 1.64 -2.20
N LEU A 12 5.30 1.02 -2.51
CA LEU A 12 6.52 1.09 -1.68
C LEU A 12 7.01 2.52 -1.56
N LYS A 13 6.98 3.31 -2.64
CA LYS A 13 7.33 4.72 -2.60
C LYS A 13 6.40 5.51 -1.67
N GLN A 14 5.08 5.36 -1.83
CA GLN A 14 4.11 6.03 -0.97
C GLN A 14 4.27 5.61 0.50
N ALA A 15 4.51 4.33 0.77
CA ALA A 15 4.71 3.83 2.12
C ALA A 15 5.98 4.39 2.77
N GLN A 16 7.07 4.54 2.00
CA GLN A 16 8.29 5.22 2.46
C GLN A 16 8.05 6.69 2.77
N ASP A 17 7.33 7.41 1.90
CA ASP A 17 6.96 8.81 2.11
C ASP A 17 6.10 8.96 3.38
N ASN A 18 5.16 8.03 3.62
CA ASN A 18 4.34 8.00 4.84
C ASN A 18 5.18 7.74 6.10
N MET A 19 6.09 6.75 6.07
CA MET A 19 6.98 6.43 7.20
C MET A 19 7.98 7.55 7.53
N ALA A 20 8.31 8.39 6.54
CA ALA A 20 9.12 9.59 6.78
C ALA A 20 8.35 10.67 7.56
N GLN A 21 7.01 10.69 7.50
CA GLN A 21 6.16 11.61 8.26
C GLN A 21 5.73 11.02 9.61
N ASP A 22 5.43 9.73 9.65
CA ASP A 22 5.06 8.99 10.87
C ASP A 22 5.80 7.65 10.93
N PRO A 23 6.91 7.57 11.69
CA PRO A 23 7.72 6.36 11.80
C PRO A 23 7.03 5.15 12.46
N TYR A 24 5.83 5.32 13.04
CA TYR A 24 5.10 4.27 13.73
C TYR A 24 3.82 3.83 12.97
N LEU A 25 3.62 4.34 11.76
CA LEU A 25 2.41 4.09 10.98
C LEU A 25 2.28 2.63 10.52
N TYR A 26 3.41 2.01 10.15
CA TYR A 26 3.50 0.62 9.68
C TYR A 26 4.45 -0.20 10.55
N PHE A 27 4.46 -1.53 10.36
CA PHE A 27 5.44 -2.40 11.00
C PHE A 27 6.86 -2.13 10.48
N GLU A 28 7.89 -2.61 11.18
CA GLU A 28 9.29 -2.41 10.78
C GLU A 28 9.56 -3.11 9.43
N GLU A 29 8.96 -4.27 9.23
CA GLU A 29 9.04 -5.14 8.06
C GLU A 29 8.04 -4.78 6.94
N TYR A 30 7.38 -3.62 7.00
CA TYR A 30 6.27 -3.27 6.10
C TYR A 30 6.59 -3.43 4.61
N GLN A 31 7.85 -3.22 4.20
CA GLN A 31 8.27 -3.34 2.80
C GLN A 31 8.16 -4.78 2.27
N ASP A 32 8.41 -5.77 3.12
CA ASP A 32 8.27 -7.17 2.76
C ASP A 32 6.81 -7.61 2.89
N SER A 33 6.11 -7.20 3.95
CA SER A 33 4.67 -7.44 4.11
C SER A 33 3.85 -6.87 2.94
N ILE A 34 4.20 -5.69 2.42
CA ILE A 34 3.57 -5.11 1.22
C ILE A 34 3.64 -6.07 0.02
N LYS A 35 4.77 -6.76 -0.17
CA LYS A 35 4.95 -7.70 -1.28
C LYS A 35 4.25 -9.02 -1.01
N GLU A 36 4.37 -9.55 0.20
CA GLU A 36 3.81 -10.85 0.59
C GLU A 36 2.27 -10.83 0.66
N CYS A 37 1.70 -9.73 1.16
CA CYS A 37 0.26 -9.55 1.29
C CYS A 37 -0.38 -8.91 0.04
N PHE A 38 0.40 -8.62 -1.01
CA PHE A 38 -0.16 -8.03 -2.22
C PHE A 38 -1.19 -8.95 -2.87
N ASN A 39 -2.42 -8.45 -2.98
CA ASN A 39 -3.53 -9.17 -3.56
C ASN A 39 -4.19 -8.35 -4.67
N GLN A 40 -4.11 -8.85 -5.90
CA GLN A 40 -4.69 -8.19 -7.09
C GLN A 40 -6.21 -8.04 -7.04
N ARG A 41 -6.89 -8.69 -6.09
CA ARG A 41 -8.34 -8.56 -5.87
C ARG A 41 -8.68 -7.56 -4.77
N SER A 42 -7.70 -7.11 -3.98
CA SER A 42 -7.87 -6.09 -2.95
C SER A 42 -7.73 -4.70 -3.56
N PHE A 43 -8.68 -4.33 -4.41
CA PHE A 43 -8.70 -3.01 -5.02
C PHE A 43 -10.12 -2.47 -5.19
N TYR A 44 -10.22 -1.16 -5.42
CA TYR A 44 -11.40 -0.52 -5.96
C TYR A 44 -10.99 0.68 -6.84
N LEU A 45 -11.94 1.23 -7.59
CA LEU A 45 -11.73 2.42 -8.40
C LEU A 45 -12.27 3.64 -7.67
N ALA A 46 -11.48 4.70 -7.64
CA ALA A 46 -11.85 6.00 -7.15
C ALA A 46 -11.66 7.06 -8.26
N PRO A 47 -12.26 8.26 -8.14
CA PRO A 47 -12.13 9.30 -9.16
C PRO A 47 -10.68 9.70 -9.49
N ASP A 48 -9.78 9.57 -8.51
CA ASP A 48 -8.36 9.91 -8.58
C ASP A 48 -7.48 8.75 -9.09
N GLY A 49 -7.95 7.50 -9.05
CA GLY A 49 -7.20 6.38 -9.59
C GLY A 49 -7.63 4.99 -9.10
N LEU A 50 -6.75 4.03 -9.34
CA LEU A 50 -6.85 2.68 -8.80
C LEU A 50 -6.37 2.68 -7.35
N VAL A 51 -7.21 2.26 -6.41
CA VAL A 51 -6.82 2.13 -5.00
C VAL A 51 -6.53 0.66 -4.69
N ILE A 52 -5.32 0.37 -4.22
CA ILE A 52 -4.96 -0.92 -3.63
C ILE A 52 -5.07 -0.80 -2.12
N TYR A 53 -5.69 -1.77 -1.47
CA TYR A 53 -5.84 -1.76 -0.03
C TYR A 53 -5.29 -3.04 0.62
N TYR A 54 -4.75 -2.89 1.83
CA TYR A 54 -4.29 -3.97 2.68
C TYR A 54 -5.22 -4.11 3.89
N GLN A 55 -5.55 -5.35 4.23
CA GLN A 55 -6.39 -5.68 5.38
C GLN A 55 -5.71 -5.25 6.68
N GLN A 56 -6.53 -5.12 7.73
CA GLN A 56 -6.04 -4.82 9.07
C GLN A 56 -4.97 -5.84 9.48
N TYR A 57 -3.89 -5.37 10.10
CA TYR A 57 -2.75 -6.17 10.53
C TYR A 57 -1.89 -6.80 9.42
N GLU A 58 -2.15 -6.59 8.13
CA GLU A 58 -1.25 -7.11 7.08
C GLU A 58 0.08 -6.38 7.06
N ILE A 59 0.05 -5.04 7.12
CA ILE A 59 1.26 -4.20 7.00
C ILE A 59 1.40 -3.17 8.12
N ALA A 60 0.38 -3.03 8.97
CA ALA A 60 0.26 -1.96 9.95
C ALA A 60 -0.47 -2.42 11.23
N PRO A 61 -0.22 -1.79 12.39
CA PRO A 61 -1.02 -2.03 13.59
C PRO A 61 -2.51 -1.76 13.37
N TYR A 62 -3.38 -2.38 14.18
CA TYR A 62 -4.83 -2.18 14.10
C TYR A 62 -5.27 -0.71 14.10
N SER A 63 -4.57 0.14 14.87
CA SER A 63 -4.87 1.57 14.98
C SER A 63 -4.80 2.31 13.66
N THR A 64 -4.02 1.81 12.69
CA THR A 64 -3.91 2.36 11.34
C THR A 64 -5.15 2.07 10.49
N GLY A 65 -5.89 1.01 10.80
CA GLY A 65 -7.04 0.56 10.02
C GLY A 65 -6.64 -0.13 8.71
N ILE A 66 -7.42 0.10 7.65
CA ILE A 66 -7.12 -0.38 6.30
C ILE A 66 -6.15 0.60 5.66
N ALA A 67 -4.99 0.11 5.21
CA ALA A 67 -4.02 0.93 4.51
C ALA A 67 -4.37 0.98 3.03
N GLU A 68 -4.53 2.18 2.48
CA GLU A 68 -4.92 2.42 1.10
C GLU A 68 -3.82 3.19 0.36
N PHE A 69 -3.53 2.74 -0.87
CA PHE A 69 -2.53 3.35 -1.74
C PHE A 69 -3.17 3.64 -3.09
N THR A 70 -3.14 4.91 -3.49
CA THR A 70 -3.76 5.35 -4.75
C THR A 70 -2.71 5.37 -5.85
N ILE A 71 -3.00 4.67 -6.94
CA ILE A 71 -2.24 4.70 -8.19
C ILE A 71 -2.96 5.68 -9.12
N PRO A 72 -2.44 6.91 -9.29
CA PRO A 72 -3.14 7.95 -10.04
C PRO A 72 -3.31 7.56 -11.50
N ASN A 73 -4.45 7.96 -12.09
CA ASN A 73 -4.64 7.86 -13.54
C ASN A 73 -3.62 8.78 -14.25
N LEU A 74 -3.04 8.29 -15.35
CA LEU A 74 -2.19 9.10 -16.24
C LEU A 74 -2.99 10.21 -16.94
#